data_AF-A0AAD7KLH9-F1
#
_entry.id   AF-A0AAD7KLH9-F1
#
_cell.length_a   1.000
_cell.length_b   1.000
_cell.length_c   1.000
_cell.angle_alpha   90.00
_cell.angle_beta   90.00
_cell.angle_gamma   90.00
#
_symmetry.space_group_name_H-M   'P 1'
#
loop_
_entity.id
_entity.type
_entity.pdbx_description
1 polymer ?
#
loop_
_entity_poly.entity_id
_entity_poly.type
_entity_poly.pdbx_seq_one_letter_code
_entity_poly.pdbx_strand_id
1 'polypeptide(L)'
;MPQTPPRKRRSEVVQSPYFSPKPGTTRAGLTTDQLNERLIQLKPSLIQETLADDPWKLLIATTLLNKTAGKLAIPVFETITSAWPTAWALSQASEPDLVAIIRPLGTQNIRAKRLIDLSRAYLQDPPSLRDERPSRALGPPISPRKREKYPPTPISHLPGAGAYALDSYRIFCSGPGSEEWKDVNPTDKELVKYLKWKWAAIENKQWVAGSGVVGDADRVYIESLLAELEYSTSNSLGASHIHQGTF
;
A
#
# COMPACT_ATOMS: atom_id res chain seq x y z
N MET A 1 4.91 55.40 -63.98
CA MET A 1 3.57 54.77 -63.86
C MET A 1 3.76 53.34 -63.36
N PRO A 2 3.74 53.08 -62.03
CA PRO A 2 3.75 51.73 -61.51
C PRO A 2 2.30 51.21 -61.40
N GLN A 3 2.03 50.10 -62.10
CA GLN A 3 0.73 49.42 -62.14
C GLN A 3 0.51 48.60 -60.86
N THR A 4 -0.61 48.86 -60.17
CA THR A 4 -1.11 48.08 -59.03
C THR A 4 -1.59 46.69 -59.47
N PRO A 5 -1.30 45.60 -58.72
CA PRO A 5 -1.85 44.27 -59.01
C PRO A 5 -3.32 44.14 -58.57
N PRO A 6 -4.10 43.22 -59.18
CA PRO A 6 -5.55 43.15 -59.02
C PRO A 6 -5.98 42.50 -57.69
N ARG A 7 -7.07 43.03 -57.13
CA ARG A 7 -7.72 42.64 -55.88
C ARG A 7 -8.39 41.26 -56.02
N LYS A 8 -7.94 40.25 -55.27
CA LYS A 8 -8.58 38.92 -55.20
C LYS A 8 -10.00 39.03 -54.60
N ARG A 9 -10.99 38.51 -55.31
CA ARG A 9 -12.38 38.33 -54.82
C ARG A 9 -12.39 37.32 -53.67
N ARG A 10 -13.04 37.67 -52.55
CA ARG A 10 -13.40 36.74 -51.47
C ARG A 10 -14.42 35.75 -52.03
N SER A 11 -14.10 34.46 -52.00
CA SER A 11 -15.07 33.39 -52.21
C SER A 11 -15.94 33.26 -50.96
N GLU A 12 -17.24 33.50 -51.09
CA GLU A 12 -18.23 33.13 -50.08
C GLU A 12 -18.29 31.60 -49.98
N VAL A 13 -18.13 31.09 -48.75
CA VAL A 13 -18.26 29.67 -48.45
C VAL A 13 -19.75 29.34 -48.41
N VAL A 14 -20.24 28.67 -49.45
CA VAL A 14 -21.59 28.10 -49.46
C VAL A 14 -21.60 26.88 -48.53
N GLN A 15 -22.22 27.00 -47.36
CA GLN A 15 -22.47 25.86 -46.47
C GLN A 15 -23.65 25.03 -46.99
N SER A 16 -23.41 23.74 -47.23
CA SER A 16 -24.44 22.76 -47.60
C SER A 16 -25.33 22.42 -46.40
N PRO A 17 -26.67 22.39 -46.53
CA PRO A 17 -27.59 22.13 -45.43
C PRO A 17 -27.71 20.65 -45.03
N TYR A 18 -26.95 19.74 -45.66
CA TYR A 18 -27.03 18.29 -45.42
C TYR A 18 -25.89 17.71 -44.57
N PHE A 19 -24.99 18.55 -44.06
CA PHE A 19 -23.94 18.15 -43.10
C PHE A 19 -24.18 18.82 -41.74
N SER A 20 -25.28 18.49 -41.08
CA SER A 20 -25.36 18.68 -39.63
C SER A 20 -24.50 17.61 -38.96
N PRO A 21 -23.51 17.97 -38.12
CA PRO A 21 -22.89 16.98 -37.25
C PRO A 21 -24.01 16.41 -36.38
N LYS A 22 -24.24 15.09 -36.45
CA LYS A 22 -24.99 14.41 -35.38
C LYS A 22 -24.32 14.80 -34.06
N PRO A 23 -25.06 15.16 -33.00
CA PRO A 23 -24.45 15.36 -31.69
C PRO A 23 -23.72 14.07 -31.34
N GLY A 24 -22.41 14.08 -31.53
CA GLY A 24 -21.55 13.00 -31.12
C GLY A 24 -21.70 12.93 -29.62
N THR A 25 -22.06 11.76 -29.12
CA THR A 25 -21.95 11.40 -27.72
C THR A 25 -20.52 11.69 -27.29
N THR A 26 -20.29 12.92 -26.82
CA THR A 26 -19.08 13.27 -26.10
C THR A 26 -19.20 12.41 -24.86
N ARG A 27 -18.33 11.41 -24.67
CA ARG A 27 -18.22 10.74 -23.38
C ARG A 27 -17.87 11.86 -22.40
N ALA A 28 -18.87 12.39 -21.70
CA ALA A 28 -18.65 13.34 -20.63
C ALA A 28 -17.72 12.61 -19.65
N GLY A 29 -16.48 13.10 -19.53
CA GLY A 29 -15.56 12.56 -18.54
C GLY A 29 -16.20 12.63 -17.16
N LEU A 30 -15.83 11.72 -16.27
CA LEU A 30 -16.33 11.72 -14.88
C LEU A 30 -16.13 13.10 -14.26
N THR A 31 -17.08 13.53 -13.43
CA THR A 31 -16.94 14.74 -12.60
C THR A 31 -15.90 14.50 -11.51
N THR A 32 -15.39 15.58 -10.89
CA THR A 32 -14.45 15.46 -9.76
C THR A 32 -15.04 14.63 -8.61
N ASP A 33 -16.31 14.83 -8.29
CA ASP A 33 -16.99 14.06 -7.24
C ASP A 33 -17.06 12.57 -7.58
N GLN A 34 -17.40 12.24 -8.83
CA GLN A 34 -17.42 10.84 -9.30
C GLN A 34 -16.03 10.19 -9.28
N LEU A 35 -14.97 10.94 -9.58
CA LEU A 35 -13.59 10.46 -9.49
C LEU A 35 -13.21 10.19 -8.02
N ASN A 36 -13.57 11.09 -7.11
CA ASN A 36 -13.30 10.96 -5.68
C ASN A 36 -14.07 9.77 -5.06
N GLU A 37 -15.35 9.61 -5.39
CA GLU A 37 -16.15 8.45 -4.96
C GLU A 37 -15.51 7.14 -5.41
N ARG A 38 -15.07 7.06 -6.67
CA ARG A 38 -14.40 5.88 -7.21
C ARG A 38 -13.05 5.63 -6.53
N LEU A 39 -12.32 6.68 -6.18
CA LEU A 39 -11.06 6.57 -5.46
C LEU A 39 -11.29 5.97 -4.07
N ILE A 40 -12.33 6.41 -3.36
CA ILE A 40 -12.73 5.82 -2.06
C ILE A 40 -13.10 4.35 -2.21
N GLN A 41 -13.84 3.97 -3.25
CA GLN A 41 -14.22 2.56 -3.51
C GLN A 41 -13.01 1.66 -3.80
N LEU A 42 -11.92 2.22 -4.32
CA LEU A 42 -10.69 1.51 -4.67
C LEU A 42 -9.64 1.53 -3.55
N LYS A 43 -10.06 1.76 -2.31
CA LYS A 43 -9.19 1.65 -1.14
C LYS A 43 -8.40 0.33 -1.15
N PRO A 44 -7.05 0.37 -1.14
CA PRO A 44 -6.25 -0.84 -1.03
C PRO A 44 -6.54 -1.57 0.27
N SER A 45 -6.90 -2.85 0.18
CA SER A 45 -7.16 -3.71 1.35
C SER A 45 -5.88 -4.34 1.85
N LEU A 46 -5.44 -3.95 3.04
CA LEU A 46 -4.25 -4.48 3.71
C LEU A 46 -4.62 -5.12 5.04
N ILE A 47 -4.08 -6.31 5.32
CA ILE A 47 -4.33 -7.00 6.60
C ILE A 47 -3.88 -6.16 7.81
N GLN A 48 -2.91 -5.27 7.63
CA GLN A 48 -2.48 -4.35 8.68
C GLN A 48 -3.63 -3.48 9.22
N GLU A 49 -4.63 -3.15 8.40
CA GLU A 49 -5.79 -2.36 8.86
C GLU A 49 -6.65 -3.11 9.87
N THR A 50 -6.83 -4.42 9.69
CA THR A 50 -7.60 -5.24 10.62
C THR A 50 -6.83 -5.59 11.89
N LEU A 51 -5.51 -5.34 11.89
CA LEU A 51 -4.59 -5.61 12.99
C LEU A 51 -4.10 -4.33 13.68
N ALA A 52 -4.67 -3.16 13.36
CA ALA A 52 -4.25 -1.86 13.86
C ALA A 52 -4.20 -1.80 15.41
N ASP A 53 -5.13 -2.48 16.08
CA ASP A 53 -5.24 -2.52 17.54
C ASP A 53 -4.42 -3.66 18.19
N ASP A 54 -3.74 -4.49 17.40
CA ASP A 54 -2.92 -5.62 17.89
C ASP A 54 -1.53 -5.61 17.23
N PRO A 55 -0.58 -4.79 17.76
CA PRO A 55 0.77 -4.69 17.22
C PRO A 55 1.53 -6.03 17.19
N TRP A 56 1.22 -6.95 18.11
CA TRP A 56 1.84 -8.27 18.11
C TRP A 56 1.40 -9.08 16.88
N LYS A 57 0.09 -9.15 16.60
CA LYS A 57 -0.40 -9.80 15.37
C LYS A 57 0.07 -9.10 14.11
N LEU A 58 0.16 -7.76 14.10
CA LEU A 58 0.73 -7.03 12.97
C LEU A 58 2.18 -7.45 12.70
N LEU A 59 3.00 -7.66 13.74
CA LEU A 59 4.37 -8.15 13.58
C LEU A 59 4.46 -9.59 13.06
N ILE A 60 3.51 -10.45 13.44
CA ILE A 60 3.38 -11.79 12.84
C ILE A 60 3.05 -11.68 11.35
N ALA A 61 2.02 -10.91 11.00
CA ALA A 61 1.58 -10.74 9.62
C ALA A 61 2.71 -10.19 8.73
N THR A 62 3.39 -9.13 9.17
CA THR A 62 4.51 -8.55 8.42
C THR A 62 5.70 -9.50 8.31
N THR A 63 5.95 -10.34 9.32
CA THR A 63 6.96 -11.40 9.24
C THR A 63 6.64 -12.41 8.13
N LEU A 64 5.38 -12.83 8.01
CA LEU A 64 4.92 -13.78 7.00
C LEU A 64 4.84 -13.20 5.59
N LEU A 65 4.58 -11.89 5.47
CA LEU A 65 4.50 -11.16 4.19
C LEU A 65 5.87 -10.84 3.59
N ASN A 66 6.95 -10.97 4.35
CA ASN A 66 8.31 -10.71 3.84
C ASN A 66 8.65 -11.60 2.64
N LYS A 67 8.65 -11.01 1.44
CA LYS A 67 8.88 -11.71 0.16
C LYS A 67 7.86 -12.83 -0.12
N THR A 68 6.63 -12.69 0.40
CA THR A 68 5.54 -13.64 0.17
C THR A 68 4.26 -12.89 -0.16
N ALA A 69 3.52 -13.37 -1.16
CA ALA A 69 2.24 -12.77 -1.53
C ALA A 69 1.20 -12.93 -0.40
N GLY A 70 0.43 -11.87 -0.13
CA GLY A 70 -0.62 -11.88 0.89
C GLY A 70 -1.62 -13.03 0.73
N LYS A 71 -2.00 -13.36 -0.50
CA LYS A 71 -2.89 -14.49 -0.82
C LYS A 71 -2.43 -15.83 -0.23
N LEU A 72 -1.12 -16.03 -0.08
CA LEU A 72 -0.55 -17.24 0.55
C LEU A 72 -0.29 -17.03 2.04
N ALA A 73 0.21 -15.85 2.42
CA ALA A 73 0.59 -15.56 3.80
C ALA A 73 -0.61 -15.42 4.75
N ILE A 74 -1.74 -14.88 4.29
CA ILE A 74 -2.92 -14.59 5.13
C ILE A 74 -3.57 -15.88 5.67
N PRO A 75 -3.84 -16.92 4.87
CA PRO A 75 -4.37 -18.18 5.42
C PRO A 75 -3.45 -18.85 6.44
N VAL A 76 -2.13 -18.74 6.24
CA VAL A 76 -1.13 -19.24 7.19
C VAL A 76 -1.14 -18.41 8.48
N PHE A 77 -1.27 -17.08 8.36
CA PHE A 77 -1.44 -16.19 9.51
C PHE A 77 -2.69 -16.55 10.33
N GLU A 78 -3.84 -16.78 9.68
CA GLU A 78 -5.09 -17.18 10.34
C GLU A 78 -4.93 -18.53 11.05
N THR A 79 -4.26 -19.50 10.41
CA THR A 79 -3.96 -20.81 11.00
C THR A 79 -3.10 -20.66 12.26
N ILE A 80 -2.02 -19.87 12.20
CA ILE A 80 -1.12 -19.63 13.33
C ILE A 80 -1.85 -18.91 14.47
N THR A 81 -2.61 -17.85 14.18
CA THR A 81 -3.29 -17.05 15.21
C THR A 81 -4.52 -17.74 15.78
N SER A 82 -5.09 -18.73 15.08
CA SER A 82 -6.12 -19.62 15.65
C SER A 82 -5.51 -20.66 16.59
N ALA A 83 -4.37 -21.26 16.23
CA ALA A 83 -3.67 -22.24 17.07
C ALA A 83 -3.00 -21.61 18.30
N TRP A 84 -2.43 -20.42 18.14
CA TRP A 84 -1.72 -19.66 19.17
C TRP A 84 -2.23 -18.22 19.21
N PRO A 85 -3.36 -17.95 19.89
CA PRO A 85 -4.05 -16.65 19.82
C PRO A 85 -3.39 -15.51 20.59
N THR A 86 -2.37 -15.80 21.40
CA THR A 86 -1.68 -14.81 22.24
C THR A 86 -0.16 -14.93 22.11
N ALA A 87 0.55 -13.85 22.42
CA ALA A 87 2.01 -13.86 22.50
C ALA A 87 2.53 -14.96 23.43
N TRP A 88 1.85 -15.19 24.55
CA TRP A 88 2.19 -16.30 25.44
C TRP A 88 2.04 -17.66 24.76
N ALA A 89 0.91 -17.96 24.13
CA ALA A 89 0.70 -19.24 23.46
C ALA A 89 1.77 -19.49 22.38
N LEU A 90 2.05 -18.49 21.52
CA LEU A 90 3.03 -18.65 20.44
C LEU A 90 4.47 -18.72 20.97
N SER A 91 4.77 -18.10 22.12
CA SER A 91 6.09 -18.20 22.77
C SER A 91 6.43 -19.61 23.27
N GLN A 92 5.38 -20.42 23.54
CA GLN A 92 5.46 -21.80 24.00
C GLN A 92 5.27 -22.81 22.86
N ALA A 93 5.08 -22.35 21.62
CA ALA A 93 4.84 -23.22 20.50
C ALA A 93 6.02 -24.17 20.24
N SER A 94 5.69 -25.41 19.86
CA SER A 94 6.63 -26.37 19.31
C SER A 94 7.16 -25.84 17.96
N GLU A 95 8.47 -25.61 17.88
CA GLU A 95 9.09 -25.12 16.64
C GLU A 95 8.82 -26.05 15.43
N PRO A 96 8.91 -27.39 15.55
CA PRO A 96 8.54 -28.31 14.47
C PRO A 96 7.10 -28.14 13.95
N ASP A 97 6.13 -27.92 14.83
CA ASP A 97 4.72 -27.78 14.44
C ASP A 97 4.50 -26.45 13.72
N LEU A 98 5.09 -25.37 14.23
CA LEU A 98 5.04 -24.06 13.58
C LEU A 98 5.74 -24.08 12.21
N VAL A 99 6.88 -24.78 12.09
CA VAL A 99 7.56 -25.02 10.81
C VAL A 99 6.68 -25.77 9.82
N ALA A 100 5.91 -26.75 10.28
CA ALA A 100 4.98 -27.50 9.42
C ALA A 100 3.91 -26.59 8.81
N ILE A 101 3.33 -25.70 9.62
CA ILE A 101 2.32 -24.73 9.20
C ILE A 101 2.90 -23.69 8.22
N ILE A 102 4.13 -23.20 8.46
CA ILE A 102 4.76 -22.17 7.62
C ILE A 102 5.35 -22.73 6.32
N ARG A 103 5.57 -24.04 6.24
CA ARG A 103 6.24 -24.73 5.11
C ARG A 103 5.80 -24.25 3.71
N PRO A 104 4.50 -24.01 3.41
CA PRO A 104 4.07 -23.54 2.09
C PRO A 104 4.65 -22.19 1.66
N LEU A 105 5.12 -21.36 2.60
CA LEU A 105 5.65 -20.02 2.32
C LEU A 105 7.17 -20.00 2.08
N GLY A 106 7.87 -21.09 2.40
CA GLY A 106 9.33 -21.16 2.40
C GLY A 106 9.99 -20.40 3.56
N THR A 107 11.32 -20.57 3.72
CA THR A 107 12.10 -20.01 4.84
C THR A 107 11.53 -20.34 6.23
N GLN A 108 10.81 -21.45 6.32
CA GLN A 108 9.95 -21.83 7.43
C GLN A 108 10.70 -21.94 8.77
N ASN A 109 11.92 -22.48 8.77
CA ASN A 109 12.74 -22.57 10.00
C ASN A 109 13.07 -21.17 10.56
N ILE A 110 13.51 -20.26 9.68
CA ILE A 110 13.86 -18.88 10.06
C ILE A 110 12.62 -18.14 10.57
N ARG A 111 11.48 -18.29 9.88
CA ARG A 111 10.23 -17.64 10.27
C ARG A 111 9.68 -18.20 11.57
N ALA A 112 9.60 -19.52 11.73
CA ALA A 112 9.11 -20.16 12.95
C ALA A 112 9.90 -19.71 14.17
N LYS A 113 11.24 -19.82 14.11
CA LYS A 113 12.12 -19.34 15.16
C LYS A 113 11.89 -17.86 15.48
N ARG A 114 11.81 -17.02 14.44
CA ARG A 114 11.56 -15.57 14.60
C ARG A 114 10.23 -15.28 15.28
N LEU A 115 9.15 -15.98 14.94
CA LEU A 115 7.83 -15.75 15.54
C LEU A 115 7.80 -16.14 17.03
N ILE A 116 8.47 -17.24 17.39
CA ILE A 116 8.63 -17.66 18.79
C ILE A 116 9.46 -16.63 19.56
N ASP A 117 10.63 -16.24 19.02
CA ASP A 117 11.53 -15.27 19.67
C ASP A 117 10.87 -13.88 19.78
N LEU A 118 10.15 -13.44 18.75
CA LEU A 118 9.32 -12.24 18.76
C LEU A 118 8.31 -12.27 19.91
N SER A 119 7.58 -13.37 20.05
CA SER A 119 6.51 -13.48 21.05
C SER A 119 7.06 -13.50 22.48
N ARG A 120 8.23 -14.13 22.70
CA ARG A 120 8.96 -14.05 23.97
C ARG A 120 9.41 -12.63 24.28
N ALA A 121 10.04 -11.95 23.32
CA ALA A 121 10.50 -10.57 23.49
C ALA A 121 9.33 -9.60 23.74
N TYR A 122 8.20 -9.81 23.06
CA TYR A 122 6.99 -9.00 23.24
C TYR A 122 6.43 -9.10 24.67
N LEU A 123 6.50 -10.29 25.29
CA LEU A 123 6.08 -10.46 26.68
C LEU A 123 7.07 -9.86 27.68
N GLN A 124 8.37 -9.98 27.39
CA GLN A 124 9.41 -9.49 28.27
C GLN A 124 9.48 -7.95 28.29
N ASP A 125 9.27 -7.33 27.13
CA ASP A 125 9.45 -5.90 26.92
C ASP A 125 8.38 -5.39 25.93
N PRO A 126 7.11 -5.31 26.37
CA PRO A 126 6.00 -4.95 25.50
C PRO A 126 6.13 -3.51 24.98
N PRO A 127 5.71 -3.25 23.72
CA PRO A 127 5.77 -1.92 23.14
C PRO A 127 4.82 -0.95 23.85
N SER A 128 5.24 0.30 23.97
CA SER A 128 4.43 1.40 24.52
C SER A 128 4.53 2.61 23.60
N LEU A 129 3.39 3.24 23.29
CA LEU A 129 3.34 4.45 22.47
C LEU A 129 4.17 5.62 23.04
N ARG A 130 4.50 5.58 24.33
CA ARG A 130 5.27 6.61 25.03
C ARG A 130 6.76 6.31 25.12
N ASP A 131 7.18 5.13 24.68
CA ASP A 131 8.55 4.64 24.83
C ASP A 131 9.08 4.13 23.49
N GLU A 132 9.75 5.02 22.76
CA GLU A 132 10.40 4.68 21.50
C GLU A 132 11.70 3.95 21.74
N ARG A 133 11.93 2.88 20.97
CA ARG A 133 13.15 2.09 21.05
C ARG A 133 14.05 2.31 19.84
N PRO A 134 15.39 2.32 20.01
CA PRO A 134 16.30 2.48 18.89
C PRO A 134 16.13 1.39 17.84
N SER A 135 16.00 1.78 16.57
CA SER A 135 15.90 0.81 15.48
C SER A 135 17.26 0.26 15.06
N ARG A 136 17.27 -1.04 14.74
CA ARG A 136 18.39 -1.71 14.06
C ARG A 136 18.20 -1.73 12.54
N ALA A 137 17.02 -1.35 12.04
CA ALA A 137 16.73 -1.30 10.62
C ALA A 137 17.37 -0.08 9.97
N LEU A 138 17.59 -0.18 8.66
CA LEU A 138 17.97 0.97 7.84
C LEU A 138 16.70 1.63 7.29
N GLY A 139 16.72 2.95 7.24
CA GLY A 139 15.71 3.75 6.57
C GLY A 139 15.74 3.54 5.05
N PRO A 140 14.82 4.22 4.34
CA PRO A 140 14.84 4.27 2.89
C PRO A 140 16.19 4.84 2.39
N PRO A 141 16.63 4.43 1.18
CA PRO A 141 17.85 4.95 0.60
C PRO A 141 17.75 6.46 0.32
N ILE A 142 18.73 7.21 0.80
CA ILE A 142 18.89 8.65 0.51
C ILE A 142 19.63 8.80 -0.83
N SER A 143 20.60 7.91 -1.08
CA SER A 143 21.33 7.81 -2.33
C SER A 143 21.77 6.36 -2.58
N PRO A 144 22.27 6.00 -3.77
CA PRO A 144 22.72 4.63 -4.06
C PRO A 144 23.75 4.07 -3.07
N ARG A 145 24.52 4.95 -2.40
CA ARG A 145 25.59 4.59 -1.47
C ARG A 145 25.30 4.93 -0.01
N LYS A 146 24.22 5.65 0.30
CA LYS A 146 23.93 6.13 1.66
C LYS A 146 22.54 5.75 2.12
N ARG A 147 22.48 5.10 3.28
CA ARG A 147 21.27 4.85 4.06
C ARG A 147 21.50 5.30 5.49
N GLU A 148 20.49 5.95 6.08
CA GLU A 148 20.49 6.28 7.50
C GLU A 148 19.77 5.20 8.29
N LYS A 149 19.92 5.22 9.62
CA LYS A 149 19.15 4.32 10.49
C LYS A 149 17.67 4.70 10.42
N TYR A 150 16.82 3.69 10.49
CA TYR A 150 15.38 3.92 10.61
C TYR A 150 15.11 4.65 11.95
N PRO A 151 14.18 5.62 12.00
CA PRO A 151 13.86 6.32 13.25
C PRO A 151 13.42 5.36 14.36
N PRO A 152 13.63 5.70 15.64
CA PRO A 152 13.09 4.94 16.76
C PRO A 152 11.57 4.75 16.63
N THR A 153 11.07 3.60 17.09
CA THR A 153 9.62 3.35 17.20
C THR A 153 9.34 2.48 18.43
N PRO A 154 8.10 2.44 18.94
CA PRO A 154 7.72 1.57 20.06
C PRO A 154 8.03 0.08 19.88
N ILE A 155 8.14 -0.40 18.64
CA ILE A 155 8.36 -1.83 18.32
C ILE A 155 9.77 -2.13 17.80
N SER A 156 10.66 -1.14 17.76
CA SER A 156 11.95 -1.23 17.06
C SER A 156 12.95 -2.21 17.69
N HIS A 157 12.82 -2.51 18.98
CA HIS A 157 13.65 -3.50 19.68
C HIS A 157 13.23 -4.94 19.40
N LEU A 158 12.02 -5.17 18.86
CA LEU A 158 11.46 -6.50 18.75
C LEU A 158 12.10 -7.32 17.60
N PRO A 159 12.34 -8.63 17.80
CA PRO A 159 12.86 -9.51 16.75
C PRO A 159 11.99 -9.49 15.50
N GLY A 160 12.62 -9.24 14.34
CA GLY A 160 11.90 -9.23 13.06
C GLY A 160 11.29 -7.89 12.68
N ALA A 161 11.35 -6.87 13.53
CA ALA A 161 10.90 -5.51 13.23
C ALA A 161 11.85 -4.77 12.26
N GLY A 162 11.86 -5.20 11.00
CA GLY A 162 12.55 -4.51 9.90
C GLY A 162 11.73 -3.34 9.35
N ALA A 163 12.32 -2.55 8.44
CA ALA A 163 11.71 -1.33 7.89
C ALA A 163 10.24 -1.50 7.47
N TYR A 164 9.90 -2.60 6.78
CA TYR A 164 8.51 -2.89 6.39
C TYR A 164 7.54 -3.01 7.59
N ALA A 165 7.96 -3.68 8.66
CA ALA A 165 7.15 -3.83 9.86
C ALA A 165 7.04 -2.50 10.63
N LEU A 166 8.12 -1.72 10.65
CA LEU A 166 8.16 -0.39 11.28
C LEU A 166 7.26 0.60 10.53
N ASP A 167 7.33 0.65 9.19
CA ASP A 167 6.44 1.44 8.34
C ASP A 167 4.98 1.02 8.57
N SER A 168 4.70 -0.29 8.57
CA SER A 168 3.36 -0.82 8.83
C SER A 168 2.84 -0.35 10.19
N TYR A 169 3.65 -0.48 11.25
CA TYR A 169 3.26 -0.03 12.59
C TYR A 169 2.96 1.47 12.62
N ARG A 170 3.84 2.30 12.05
CA ARG A 170 3.68 3.76 12.04
C ARG A 170 2.45 4.22 11.25
N ILE A 171 2.07 3.48 10.20
CA ILE A 171 0.87 3.79 9.39
C ILE A 171 -0.43 3.39 10.11
N PHE A 172 -0.44 2.23 10.80
CA PHE A 172 -1.69 1.60 11.26
C PHE A 172 -1.87 1.57 12.78
N CYS A 173 -0.79 1.46 13.57
CA CYS A 173 -0.85 1.21 15.02
C CYS A 173 -0.55 2.42 15.90
N SER A 174 -0.35 3.62 15.33
CA SER A 174 0.06 4.81 16.08
C SER A 174 -1.05 5.45 16.94
N GLY A 175 -2.22 4.80 17.01
CA GLY A 175 -3.37 5.23 17.80
C GLY A 175 -4.41 6.03 16.99
N PRO A 176 -5.64 6.14 17.51
CA PRO A 176 -6.72 6.89 16.85
C PRO A 176 -6.37 8.36 16.66
N GLY A 177 -6.58 8.89 15.45
CA GLY A 177 -6.31 10.29 15.12
C GLY A 177 -4.82 10.65 15.03
N SER A 178 -3.92 9.66 15.09
CA SER A 178 -2.50 9.91 14.90
C SER A 178 -2.17 10.28 13.45
N GLU A 179 -1.33 11.30 13.30
CA GLU A 179 -0.83 11.79 12.01
C GLU A 179 0.52 11.16 11.63
N GLU A 180 1.02 10.21 12.43
CA GLU A 180 2.32 9.55 12.23
C GLU A 180 2.51 9.00 10.81
N TRP A 181 1.42 8.51 10.19
CA TRP A 181 1.42 8.00 8.83
C TRP A 181 1.86 9.02 7.77
N LYS A 182 1.73 10.33 8.04
CA LYS A 182 2.17 11.41 7.15
C LYS A 182 3.69 11.51 7.05
N ASP A 183 4.40 11.07 8.08
CA ASP A 183 5.87 11.06 8.17
C ASP A 183 6.51 9.73 7.75
N VAL A 184 5.71 8.81 7.20
CA VAL A 184 6.18 7.50 6.73
C VAL A 184 6.48 7.55 5.24
N ASN A 185 7.66 7.05 4.86
CA ASN A 185 8.10 6.97 3.47
C ASN A 185 8.56 5.54 3.15
N PRO A 186 7.61 4.61 2.92
CA PRO A 186 7.91 3.20 2.79
C PRO A 186 8.50 2.86 1.41
N THR A 187 9.26 1.77 1.34
CA THR A 187 9.70 1.19 0.06
C THR A 187 8.84 0.01 -0.39
N ASP A 188 7.96 -0.49 0.48
CA ASP A 188 7.05 -1.58 0.14
C ASP A 188 5.96 -1.10 -0.83
N LYS A 189 5.76 -1.85 -1.92
CA LYS A 189 4.86 -1.45 -3.00
C LYS A 189 3.39 -1.35 -2.57
N GLU A 190 2.96 -2.18 -1.62
CA GLU A 190 1.56 -2.18 -1.18
C GLU A 190 1.33 -1.05 -0.17
N LEU A 191 2.30 -0.77 0.72
CA LEU A 191 2.25 0.42 1.57
C LEU A 191 2.32 1.73 0.75
N VAL A 192 3.17 1.79 -0.29
CA VAL A 192 3.24 2.94 -1.20
C VAL A 192 1.90 3.19 -1.88
N LYS A 193 1.26 2.13 -2.39
CA LYS A 193 -0.07 2.21 -3.01
C LYS A 193 -1.12 2.71 -2.02
N TYR A 194 -1.11 2.17 -0.80
CA TYR A 194 -2.00 2.60 0.27
C TYR A 194 -1.80 4.08 0.62
N LEU A 195 -0.56 4.56 0.73
CA LEU A 195 -0.29 5.97 1.04
C LEU A 195 -0.67 6.91 -0.10
N LYS A 196 -0.40 6.55 -1.37
CA LYS A 196 -0.91 7.31 -2.53
C LYS A 196 -2.43 7.48 -2.44
N TRP A 197 -3.14 6.38 -2.20
CA TRP A 197 -4.59 6.41 -2.02
C TRP A 197 -5.00 7.28 -0.83
N LYS A 198 -4.39 7.10 0.34
CA LYS A 198 -4.77 7.81 1.58
C LYS A 198 -4.56 9.31 1.45
N TRP A 199 -3.41 9.75 0.93
CA TRP A 199 -3.14 11.17 0.69
C TRP A 199 -4.11 11.79 -0.33
N ALA A 200 -4.40 11.09 -1.42
CA ALA A 200 -5.30 11.60 -2.45
C ALA A 200 -6.76 11.64 -1.95
N ALA A 201 -7.23 10.56 -1.35
CA ALA A 201 -8.64 10.38 -0.99
C ALA A 201 -9.04 11.13 0.30
N ILE A 202 -8.11 11.29 1.25
CA ILE A 202 -8.41 11.87 2.57
C ILE A 202 -7.91 13.32 2.68
N GLU A 203 -6.74 13.62 2.12
CA GLU A 203 -6.10 14.94 2.25
C GLU A 203 -6.16 15.77 0.96
N ASN A 204 -6.67 15.20 -0.13
CA ASN A 204 -6.66 15.81 -1.47
C ASN A 204 -5.25 16.25 -1.91
N LYS A 205 -4.23 15.44 -1.57
CA LYS A 205 -2.82 15.71 -1.91
C LYS A 205 -2.25 14.66 -2.86
N GLN A 206 -1.41 15.12 -3.77
CA GLN A 206 -0.54 14.26 -4.54
C GLN A 206 0.68 13.89 -3.70
N TRP A 207 0.87 12.60 -3.47
CA TRP A 207 2.02 12.06 -2.76
C TRP A 207 2.85 11.15 -3.64
N VAL A 208 4.17 11.29 -3.56
CA VAL A 208 5.16 10.52 -4.33
C VAL A 208 6.17 9.91 -3.37
N ALA A 209 6.33 8.59 -3.43
CA ALA A 209 7.33 7.87 -2.63
C ALA A 209 8.74 8.46 -2.86
N GLY A 210 9.47 8.70 -1.78
CA GLY A 210 10.78 9.36 -1.81
C GLY A 210 10.72 10.90 -1.76
N SER A 211 9.61 11.52 -2.20
CA SER A 211 9.48 12.99 -2.27
C SER A 211 8.47 13.56 -1.28
N GLY A 212 7.49 12.77 -0.83
CA GLY A 212 6.41 13.24 0.04
C GLY A 212 5.28 13.90 -0.75
N VAL A 213 4.61 14.88 -0.14
CA VAL A 213 3.56 15.67 -0.79
C VAL A 213 4.18 16.64 -1.79
N VAL A 214 3.74 16.58 -3.05
CA VAL A 214 4.27 17.41 -4.14
C VAL A 214 3.27 18.45 -4.66
N GLY A 215 2.02 18.39 -4.21
CA GLY A 215 0.96 19.31 -4.61
C GLY A 215 -0.42 18.82 -4.20
N ASP A 216 -1.45 19.51 -4.70
CA ASP A 216 -2.83 19.05 -4.59
C ASP A 216 -3.09 17.88 -5.56
N ALA A 217 -4.01 16.98 -5.21
CA ALA A 217 -4.41 15.87 -6.08
C ALA A 217 -5.26 16.42 -7.23
N ASP A 218 -4.60 16.81 -8.33
CA ASP A 218 -5.30 17.26 -9.52
C ASP A 218 -6.01 16.10 -10.24
N ARG A 219 -6.86 16.45 -11.21
CA ARG A 219 -7.65 15.48 -11.98
C ARG A 219 -6.76 14.46 -12.70
N VAL A 220 -5.63 14.90 -13.27
CA VAL A 220 -4.74 14.04 -14.05
C VAL A 220 -4.10 12.98 -13.15
N TYR A 221 -3.67 13.40 -11.96
CA TYR A 221 -3.14 12.50 -10.95
C TYR A 221 -4.19 11.51 -10.46
N ILE A 222 -5.41 11.96 -10.14
CA ILE A 222 -6.50 11.09 -9.68
C ILE A 222 -6.84 10.05 -10.76
N GLU A 223 -7.00 10.46 -12.02
CA GLU A 223 -7.28 9.53 -13.13
C GLU A 223 -6.14 8.50 -13.30
N SER A 224 -4.88 8.92 -13.18
CA SER A 224 -3.73 8.00 -13.21
C SER A 224 -3.73 7.02 -12.02
N LEU A 225 -4.05 7.51 -10.82
CA LEU A 225 -4.08 6.68 -9.61
C LEU A 225 -5.21 5.65 -9.67
N LEU A 226 -6.39 6.04 -10.16
CA LEU A 226 -7.51 5.12 -10.38
C LEU A 226 -7.10 3.97 -11.30
N ALA A 227 -6.44 4.26 -12.43
CA ALA A 227 -5.97 3.23 -13.34
C ALA A 227 -4.95 2.26 -12.67
N GLU A 228 -4.03 2.79 -11.86
CA GLU A 228 -3.06 1.98 -11.09
C GLU A 228 -3.76 1.05 -10.08
N LEU A 229 -4.77 1.56 -9.37
CA LEU A 229 -5.53 0.81 -8.37
C LEU A 229 -6.42 -0.26 -9.01
N GLU A 230 -7.13 0.06 -10.09
CA GLU A 230 -7.98 -0.89 -10.82
C GLU A 230 -7.20 -2.06 -11.41
N TYR A 231 -6.02 -1.78 -11.99
CA TYR A 231 -5.13 -2.82 -12.51
C TYR A 231 -4.69 -3.78 -11.40
N SER A 232 -4.37 -3.24 -10.22
CA SER A 232 -3.99 -4.04 -9.05
C SER A 232 -5.13 -4.94 -8.56
N THR A 233 -6.34 -4.38 -8.46
CA THR A 233 -7.54 -5.13 -8.05
C THR A 233 -7.86 -6.24 -9.06
N SER A 234 -7.77 -5.95 -10.36
CA SER A 234 -8.03 -6.93 -11.42
C SER A 234 -7.03 -8.09 -11.38
N ASN A 235 -5.74 -7.82 -11.18
CA ASN A 235 -4.73 -8.88 -11.03
C ASN A 235 -4.95 -9.74 -9.77
N SER A 236 -5.48 -9.15 -8.69
CA SER A 236 -5.83 -9.89 -7.47
C SER A 236 -7.01 -10.85 -7.68
N LEU A 237 -8.01 -10.43 -8.47
CA LEU A 237 -9.20 -11.23 -8.80
C LEU A 237 -8.91 -12.28 -9.89
N GLY A 238 -8.14 -11.94 -10.92
CA GLY A 238 -7.76 -12.87 -12.01
C GLY A 238 -6.92 -14.06 -11.53
N ALA A 239 -6.07 -13.86 -10.51
CA ALA A 239 -5.34 -14.95 -9.86
C ALA A 239 -6.24 -15.89 -9.05
N SER A 240 -7.51 -15.54 -8.80
CA SER A 240 -8.47 -16.31 -8.01
C SER A 240 -9.32 -17.27 -8.85
N HIS A 241 -9.38 -17.09 -10.16
CA HIS A 241 -10.08 -18.01 -11.07
C HIS A 241 -9.20 -19.13 -11.66
N ILE A 242 -7.88 -19.10 -11.46
CA ILE A 242 -6.97 -20.14 -12.02
C ILE A 242 -6.87 -21.39 -11.11
N HIS A 243 -7.47 -21.39 -9.91
CA HIS A 243 -7.39 -22.54 -8.98
C HIS A 243 -8.67 -23.37 -8.80
N GLN A 244 -9.65 -23.28 -9.71
CA GLN A 244 -10.80 -24.21 -9.75
C GLN A 244 -10.73 -25.25 -10.88
N GLY A 245 -9.52 -25.69 -11.24
CA GLY A 245 -9.38 -26.77 -12.20
C GLY A 245 -7.98 -27.34 -12.19
N THR A 246 -7.72 -28.30 -11.30
CA THR A 246 -6.99 -29.55 -11.58
C THR A 246 -6.79 -30.35 -10.28
N PHE A 247 -7.30 -31.59 -10.33
CA PHE A 247 -7.27 -32.71 -9.37
C PHE A 247 -8.17 -32.63 -8.14
#